data_AF-A0A1N7IM04-F1
#
_entry.id   AF-A0A1N7IM04-F1
#
_cell.length_a   1.000
_cell.length_b   1.000
_cell.length_c   1.000
_cell.angle_alpha   90.00
_cell.angle_beta   90.00
_cell.angle_gamma   90.00
#
_symmetry.space_group_name_H-M   'P 1'
#
loop_
_entity.id
_entity.type
_entity.pdbx_description
1 polymer ?
#
loop_
_entity_poly.entity_id
_entity_poly.type
_entity_poly.pdbx_seq_one_letter_code
_entity_poly.pdbx_strand_id
1 'polypeptide(L)'
;MKYLIGLLIVFFSIFSCKKNNQKEINQSSEKLPTESKNHVVFKKEKAEDLSKNPMIAQKINWDGIYWLYPYNIDSEKQGNYYINISKDNNEFGFSGDIQFNYKINCKSTDNKLYIFDNNQSATDPLAVIYKEKDKYYIKSDLIKMERTDLKETKNGYPIRWAKSSDDVPDSPQ
;
A
#
# COMPACT_ATOMS: atom_id res chain seq x y z
N MET A 1 -48.31 23.18 3.30
CA MET A 1 -47.27 23.70 2.37
C MET A 1 -46.07 22.79 2.52
N LYS A 2 -45.93 21.72 1.72
CA LYS A 2 -45.18 21.65 0.43
C LYS A 2 -43.83 22.36 0.52
N TYR A 3 -42.72 21.63 0.62
CA TYR A 3 -41.63 21.60 -0.38
C TYR A 3 -40.86 20.28 -0.30
N LEU A 4 -40.92 19.56 -1.42
CA LEU A 4 -40.15 18.41 -1.87
C LEU A 4 -39.07 18.96 -2.83
N ILE A 5 -38.05 18.14 -3.17
CA ILE A 5 -37.05 18.29 -4.26
C ILE A 5 -35.69 18.81 -3.75
N GLY A 6 -34.54 18.18 -4.04
CA GLY A 6 -34.28 17.03 -4.89
C GLY A 6 -32.80 16.65 -4.86
N LEU A 7 -32.56 15.35 -4.86
CA LEU A 7 -31.28 14.66 -5.02
C LEU A 7 -30.84 14.80 -6.49
N LEU A 8 -29.60 15.21 -6.77
CA LEU A 8 -29.02 15.15 -8.12
C LEU A 8 -27.76 14.29 -8.09
N ILE A 9 -27.91 13.05 -8.57
CA ILE A 9 -26.81 12.14 -8.90
C ILE A 9 -26.53 12.34 -10.39
N VAL A 10 -25.29 12.67 -10.74
CA VAL A 10 -24.84 12.66 -12.15
C VAL A 10 -23.94 11.45 -12.35
N PHE A 11 -24.45 10.49 -13.11
CA PHE A 11 -23.70 9.42 -13.74
C PHE A 11 -22.96 9.97 -14.97
N PHE A 12 -21.69 9.61 -15.14
CA PHE A 12 -21.09 9.54 -16.47
C PHE A 12 -20.35 8.21 -16.64
N SER A 13 -20.88 7.40 -17.55
CA SER A 13 -20.32 6.14 -17.99
C SER A 13 -19.61 6.32 -19.34
N ILE A 14 -18.38 5.82 -19.39
CA ILE A 14 -17.74 5.03 -20.46
C ILE A 14 -17.49 5.69 -21.83
N PHE A 15 -16.21 5.73 -22.22
CA PHE A 15 -15.82 5.32 -23.57
C PHE A 15 -14.57 4.42 -23.53
N SER A 16 -14.74 3.22 -24.10
CA SER A 16 -13.70 2.26 -24.45
C SER A 16 -12.87 2.72 -25.64
N CYS A 17 -11.57 2.39 -25.70
CA CYS A 17 -10.98 1.78 -26.91
C CYS A 17 -9.61 1.12 -26.69
N LYS A 18 -9.64 -0.21 -26.57
CA LYS A 18 -8.89 -1.25 -27.31
C LYS A 18 -7.52 -0.91 -27.96
N LYS A 19 -6.47 -1.48 -27.35
CA LYS A 19 -5.27 -2.18 -27.90
C LYS A 19 -5.04 -2.16 -29.43
N ASN A 20 -3.81 -1.82 -29.87
CA ASN A 20 -2.99 -2.76 -30.64
C ASN A 20 -1.49 -2.40 -30.68
N ASN A 21 -0.64 -3.42 -30.54
CA ASN A 21 0.79 -3.41 -30.81
C ASN A 21 1.02 -3.70 -32.29
N GLN A 22 2.01 -3.04 -32.91
CA GLN A 22 3.09 -3.72 -33.65
C GLN A 22 4.06 -2.68 -34.23
N LYS A 23 5.33 -2.85 -33.90
CA LYS A 23 6.46 -2.17 -34.53
C LYS A 23 7.07 -3.18 -35.50
N GLU A 24 7.02 -2.85 -36.78
CA GLU A 24 7.72 -3.55 -37.87
C GLU A 24 9.24 -3.42 -37.74
N ILE A 25 9.95 -4.01 -38.72
CA ILE A 25 11.38 -3.88 -39.11
C ILE A 25 12.19 -5.10 -38.59
N ASN A 26 12.81 -5.98 -39.40
CA ASN A 26 13.26 -5.92 -40.80
C ASN A 26 13.64 -7.33 -41.35
N GLN A 27 13.57 -7.49 -42.69
CA GLN A 27 14.54 -8.09 -43.64
C GLN A 27 15.30 -9.38 -43.28
N SER A 28 15.68 -10.30 -44.17
CA SER A 28 15.59 -10.50 -45.62
C SER A 28 16.03 -11.95 -45.87
N SER A 29 15.38 -12.64 -46.80
CA SER A 29 15.81 -13.94 -47.33
C SER A 29 17.01 -13.80 -48.28
N GLU A 30 17.99 -14.70 -48.19
CA GLU A 30 18.39 -15.61 -49.30
C GLU A 30 19.66 -16.45 -48.99
N LYS A 31 19.57 -17.73 -49.40
CA LYS A 31 20.60 -18.65 -49.92
C LYS A 31 21.70 -19.27 -49.03
N LEU A 32 21.61 -20.60 -48.93
CA LEU A 32 22.69 -21.60 -48.82
C LEU A 32 23.49 -21.66 -50.15
N PRO A 33 24.77 -22.12 -50.21
CA PRO A 33 25.11 -23.51 -49.87
C PRO A 33 26.55 -23.86 -49.39
N THR A 34 26.67 -25.12 -48.91
CA THR A 34 27.81 -26.08 -48.86
C THR A 34 29.05 -25.89 -47.95
N GLU A 35 29.29 -26.95 -47.17
CA GLU A 35 30.43 -27.44 -46.35
C GLU A 35 31.80 -26.72 -46.37
N SER A 36 32.39 -26.54 -45.17
CA SER A 36 33.74 -27.07 -44.89
C SER A 36 34.00 -27.20 -43.37
N LYS A 37 34.69 -28.27 -42.99
CA LYS A 37 35.11 -28.61 -41.62
C LYS A 37 36.16 -27.61 -41.12
N ASN A 38 36.03 -27.12 -39.90
CA ASN A 38 37.19 -26.83 -39.05
C ASN A 38 36.85 -26.93 -37.55
N HIS A 39 37.67 -27.72 -36.89
CA HIS A 39 37.70 -28.00 -35.46
C HIS A 39 37.90 -26.69 -34.68
N VAL A 40 36.97 -26.36 -33.78
CA VAL A 40 37.20 -25.34 -32.74
C VAL A 40 36.95 -25.98 -31.38
N VAL A 41 37.98 -25.89 -30.55
CA VAL A 41 38.09 -26.43 -29.20
C VAL A 41 37.01 -25.80 -28.31
N PHE A 42 36.08 -26.62 -27.81
CA PHE A 42 35.15 -26.21 -26.76
C PHE A 42 35.91 -26.03 -25.44
N LYS A 43 36.33 -24.80 -25.12
CA LYS A 43 36.49 -24.40 -23.72
C LYS A 43 35.09 -24.27 -23.13
N LYS A 44 34.74 -25.22 -22.28
CA LYS A 44 33.49 -25.23 -21.50
C LYS A 44 33.58 -24.13 -20.44
N GLU A 45 33.29 -22.89 -20.81
CA GLU A 45 32.99 -21.84 -19.84
C GLU A 45 31.70 -22.26 -19.12
N LYS A 46 31.84 -22.46 -17.81
CA LYS A 46 30.74 -22.77 -16.90
C LYS A 46 29.82 -21.54 -16.91
N ALA A 47 28.73 -21.62 -17.67
CA ALA A 47 27.64 -20.68 -17.54
C ALA A 47 27.16 -20.77 -16.08
N GLU A 48 27.48 -19.75 -15.29
CA GLU A 48 26.81 -19.52 -14.02
C GLU A 48 25.36 -19.22 -14.37
N ASP A 49 24.54 -20.24 -14.16
CA ASP A 49 23.10 -20.15 -14.24
C ASP A 49 22.62 -19.19 -13.14
N LEU A 50 22.58 -17.89 -13.45
CA LEU A 50 21.94 -16.85 -12.63
C LEU A 50 20.41 -16.99 -12.61
N SER A 51 19.85 -18.05 -13.20
CA SER A 51 18.45 -18.41 -13.04
C SER A 51 18.20 -18.93 -11.63
N LYS A 52 17.60 -18.02 -10.85
CA LYS A 52 16.71 -18.21 -9.69
C LYS A 52 17.28 -17.63 -8.41
N ASN A 53 17.06 -16.33 -8.26
CA ASN A 53 16.53 -15.88 -6.99
C ASN A 53 15.20 -15.17 -7.27
N PRO A 54 14.06 -15.89 -7.39
CA PRO A 54 12.81 -15.21 -7.15
C PRO A 54 12.95 -14.64 -5.74
N MET A 55 13.02 -13.31 -5.61
CA MET A 55 12.82 -12.68 -4.31
C MET A 55 11.50 -13.26 -3.81
N ILE A 56 11.58 -14.23 -2.90
CA ILE A 56 10.41 -14.75 -2.22
C ILE A 56 9.89 -13.53 -1.49
N ALA A 57 8.81 -12.94 -2.01
CA ALA A 57 8.15 -11.82 -1.38
C ALA A 57 7.71 -12.33 -0.01
N GLN A 58 8.49 -11.99 1.01
CA GLN A 58 8.23 -12.44 2.36
C GLN A 58 6.88 -11.85 2.74
N LYS A 59 5.88 -12.71 2.94
CA LYS A 59 4.55 -12.29 3.35
C LYS A 59 4.68 -11.50 4.66
N ILE A 60 4.35 -10.22 4.61
CA ILE A 60 4.45 -9.33 5.77
C ILE A 60 3.41 -9.78 6.79
N ASN A 61 3.84 -10.00 8.04
CA ASN A 61 2.92 -10.10 9.16
C ASN A 61 2.46 -8.70 9.53
N TRP A 62 1.15 -8.47 9.47
CA TRP A 62 0.53 -7.17 9.73
C TRP A 62 0.01 -7.03 11.16
N ASP A 63 0.11 -8.06 11.99
CA ASP A 63 -0.32 -8.00 13.39
C ASP A 63 0.44 -6.91 14.16
N GLY A 64 -0.29 -6.19 15.02
CA GLY A 64 0.23 -5.12 15.87
C GLY A 64 -0.58 -3.84 15.77
N ILE A 65 -0.06 -2.79 16.40
CA ILE A 65 -0.70 -1.47 16.49
C ILE A 65 0.09 -0.47 15.67
N TYR A 66 -0.56 0.10 14.68
CA TYR A 66 -0.02 1.19 13.88
C TYR A 66 -0.56 2.49 14.41
N TRP A 67 0.31 3.43 14.74
CA TRP A 67 -0.12 4.65 15.41
C TRP A 67 0.64 5.88 14.92
N LEU A 68 -0.01 7.02 15.09
CA LEU A 68 0.54 8.33 14.77
C LEU A 68 0.01 9.38 15.74
N TYR A 69 0.92 10.27 16.13
CA TYR A 69 0.60 11.44 16.91
C TYR A 69 0.34 12.62 15.96
N PRO A 70 -0.88 13.19 15.91
CA PRO A 70 -1.24 14.17 14.91
C PRO A 70 -0.87 15.61 15.26
N TYR A 71 -0.53 15.91 16.52
CA TYR A 71 -0.32 17.29 16.99
C TYR A 71 1.15 17.71 16.96
N ASN A 72 1.41 19.03 16.91
CA ASN A 72 2.76 19.56 17.08
C ASN A 72 3.29 19.22 18.49
N ILE A 73 4.62 19.16 18.64
CA ILE A 73 5.30 18.74 19.88
C ILE A 73 4.95 19.66 21.06
N ASP A 74 4.69 20.94 20.79
CA ASP A 74 4.30 21.97 21.75
C ASP A 74 2.79 22.07 21.98
N SER A 75 1.98 21.18 21.38
CA SER A 75 0.55 21.19 21.57
C SER A 75 0.15 20.66 22.95
N GLU A 76 -0.81 21.33 23.59
CA GLU A 76 -1.47 20.83 24.81
C GLU A 76 -2.44 19.67 24.55
N LYS A 77 -2.83 19.45 23.29
CA LYS A 77 -3.73 18.35 22.90
C LYS A 77 -3.01 17.01 23.04
N GLN A 78 -3.73 15.99 23.48
CA GLN A 78 -3.17 14.65 23.66
C GLN A 78 -3.92 13.60 22.84
N GLY A 79 -3.17 12.57 22.45
CA GLY A 79 -3.76 11.40 21.80
C GLY A 79 -3.10 10.95 20.51
N ASN A 80 -3.43 9.73 20.12
CA ASN A 80 -2.90 9.10 18.91
C ASN A 80 -4.05 8.51 18.10
N TYR A 81 -4.00 8.69 16.77
CA TYR A 81 -4.74 7.78 15.91
C TYR A 81 -4.06 6.42 15.95
N TYR A 82 -4.84 5.36 16.01
CA TYR A 82 -4.33 4.00 15.97
C TYR A 82 -5.17 3.07 15.12
N ILE A 83 -4.50 2.07 14.57
CA ILE A 83 -5.08 0.92 13.87
C ILE A 83 -4.51 -0.32 14.55
N ASN A 84 -5.36 -1.04 15.25
CA ASN A 84 -5.01 -2.31 15.88
C ASN A 84 -5.40 -3.45 14.94
N ILE A 85 -4.42 -4.26 14.57
CA ILE A 85 -4.60 -5.45 13.73
C ILE A 85 -4.22 -6.67 14.56
N SER A 86 -5.20 -7.54 14.79
CA SER A 86 -4.98 -8.79 15.50
C SER A 86 -5.87 -9.89 14.96
N LYS A 87 -5.57 -11.13 15.32
CA LYS A 87 -6.31 -12.31 14.87
C LYS A 87 -7.82 -12.21 15.16
N ASP A 88 -8.17 -11.66 16.31
CA ASP A 88 -9.55 -11.70 16.84
C ASP A 88 -10.22 -10.33 16.84
N ASN A 89 -9.46 -9.25 16.68
CA ASN A 89 -9.99 -7.90 16.74
C ASN A 89 -9.21 -6.93 15.85
N ASN A 90 -9.91 -6.29 14.92
CA ASN A 90 -9.38 -5.19 14.12
C ASN A 90 -10.19 -3.94 14.38
N GLU A 91 -9.52 -2.85 14.72
CA GLU A 91 -10.17 -1.58 15.04
C GLU A 91 -9.31 -0.38 14.62
N PHE A 92 -10.01 0.68 14.23
CA PHE A 92 -9.44 2.01 14.08
C PHE A 92 -10.01 2.91 15.16
N GLY A 93 -9.18 3.79 15.71
CA GLY A 93 -9.61 4.70 16.73
C GLY A 93 -8.66 5.87 16.94
N PHE A 94 -9.03 6.66 17.94
CA PHE A 94 -8.21 7.70 18.52
C PHE A 94 -8.18 7.48 20.04
N SER A 95 -6.98 7.42 20.61
CA SER A 95 -6.76 7.49 22.06
C SER A 95 -6.49 8.94 22.46
N GLY A 96 -6.79 9.34 23.71
CA GLY A 96 -6.55 10.70 24.21
C GLY A 96 -7.83 11.48 24.47
N ASP A 97 -7.80 12.80 24.20
CA ASP A 97 -8.83 13.76 24.66
C ASP A 97 -10.23 13.49 24.09
N ILE A 98 -10.32 12.98 22.86
CA ILE A 98 -11.59 12.64 22.20
C ILE A 98 -11.53 11.19 21.75
N GLN A 99 -11.72 10.29 22.71
CA GLN A 99 -11.61 8.86 22.46
C GLN A 99 -12.75 8.34 21.57
N PHE A 100 -12.38 7.60 20.54
CA PHE A 100 -13.33 6.80 19.76
C PHE A 100 -12.65 5.54 19.23
N ASN A 101 -13.43 4.50 18.95
CA ASN A 101 -13.00 3.38 18.13
C ASN A 101 -14.17 2.73 17.40
N TYR A 102 -13.87 2.01 16.32
CA TYR A 102 -14.84 1.17 15.65
C TYR A 102 -14.14 0.01 14.94
N LYS A 103 -14.89 -1.07 14.70
CA LYS A 103 -14.38 -2.26 14.03
C LYS A 103 -14.16 -2.01 12.55
N ILE A 104 -13.07 -2.55 12.04
CA ILE A 104 -12.67 -2.44 10.63
C ILE A 104 -12.46 -3.83 10.02
N ASN A 105 -12.55 -3.89 8.69
CA ASN A 105 -12.11 -5.04 7.93
C ASN A 105 -10.76 -4.75 7.27
N CYS A 106 -9.95 -5.78 7.09
CA CYS A 106 -8.62 -5.63 6.51
C CYS A 106 -8.39 -6.62 5.38
N LYS A 107 -7.71 -6.17 4.33
CA LYS A 107 -7.23 -7.02 3.23
C LYS A 107 -5.76 -6.71 3.00
N SER A 108 -4.90 -7.72 3.09
CA SER A 108 -3.47 -7.56 2.84
C SER A 108 -3.08 -7.98 1.42
N THR A 109 -2.17 -7.24 0.81
CA THR A 109 -1.30 -7.71 -0.28
C THR A 109 0.14 -7.72 0.21
N ASP A 110 1.11 -8.03 -0.66
CA ASP A 110 2.52 -8.21 -0.28
C ASP A 110 3.05 -7.08 0.62
N ASN A 111 2.91 -5.82 0.20
CA ASN A 111 3.44 -4.64 0.91
C ASN A 111 2.38 -3.62 1.33
N LYS A 112 1.09 -3.98 1.27
CA LYS A 112 -0.01 -3.07 1.64
C LYS A 112 -1.04 -3.77 2.51
N LEU A 113 -1.59 -3.01 3.45
CA LEU A 113 -2.77 -3.37 4.22
C LEU A 113 -3.88 -2.36 3.91
N TYR A 114 -4.95 -2.85 3.30
CA TYR A 114 -6.13 -2.06 2.98
C TYR A 114 -7.13 -2.17 4.13
N ILE A 115 -7.67 -1.04 4.55
CA ILE A 115 -8.59 -0.93 5.70
C ILE A 115 -9.94 -0.44 5.20
N PHE A 116 -11.00 -1.10 5.62
CA PHE A 116 -12.38 -0.83 5.21
C PHE A 116 -13.28 -0.67 6.44
N ASP A 117 -14.33 0.13 6.29
CA ASP A 117 -15.42 0.15 7.27
C ASP A 117 -16.04 -1.24 7.35
N ASN A 118 -16.24 -1.77 8.56
CA ASN A 118 -16.89 -3.07 8.72
C ASN A 118 -18.39 -3.02 8.38
N ASN A 119 -19.01 -1.84 8.44
CA ASN A 119 -20.45 -1.67 8.29
C ASN A 119 -20.89 -1.32 6.85
N GLN A 120 -19.94 -1.13 5.93
CA GLN A 120 -20.24 -0.69 4.58
C GLN A 120 -19.66 -1.65 3.54
N SER A 121 -20.45 -1.96 2.51
CA SER A 121 -19.99 -2.63 1.28
C SER A 121 -19.16 -1.67 0.40
N ALA A 122 -18.34 -0.83 1.02
CA ALA A 122 -17.52 0.15 0.32
C ALA A 122 -16.45 -0.57 -0.50
N THR A 123 -16.30 -0.17 -1.75
CA THR A 123 -15.24 -0.65 -2.63
C THR A 123 -13.91 0.02 -2.34
N ASP A 124 -13.96 1.24 -1.81
CA ASP A 124 -12.78 2.06 -1.55
C ASP A 124 -12.31 1.92 -0.10
N PRO A 125 -10.99 1.77 0.13
CA PRO A 125 -10.44 1.68 1.47
C PRO A 125 -10.49 3.04 2.19
N LEU A 126 -10.81 3.01 3.49
CA LEU A 126 -10.72 4.15 4.41
C LEU A 126 -9.27 4.61 4.64
N ALA A 127 -8.36 3.64 4.62
CA ALA A 127 -6.94 3.85 4.80
C ALA A 127 -6.15 2.72 4.13
N VAL A 128 -4.93 3.02 3.74
CA VAL A 128 -3.97 2.03 3.26
C VAL A 128 -2.66 2.24 4.00
N ILE A 129 -2.20 1.19 4.69
CA ILE A 129 -0.86 1.14 5.27
C ILE A 129 0.08 0.51 4.24
N TYR A 130 1.20 1.17 3.99
CA TYR A 130 2.27 0.71 3.12
C TYR A 130 3.48 0.34 3.97
N LYS A 131 4.12 -0.79 3.67
CA LYS A 131 5.45 -1.12 4.19
C LYS A 131 6.48 -0.95 3.09
N GLU A 132 7.47 -0.09 3.34
CA GLU A 132 8.62 0.09 2.46
C GLU A 132 9.89 -0.07 3.30
N LYS A 133 10.62 -1.16 3.05
CA LYS A 133 11.73 -1.61 3.91
C LYS A 133 11.23 -1.79 5.36
N ASP A 134 11.88 -1.15 6.32
CA ASP A 134 11.55 -1.23 7.75
C ASP A 134 10.64 -0.09 8.23
N LYS A 135 10.03 0.65 7.30
CA LYS A 135 9.16 1.80 7.60
C LYS A 135 7.73 1.55 7.15
N TYR A 136 6.81 2.12 7.93
CA TYR A 136 5.38 2.09 7.67
C TYR A 136 4.89 3.49 7.33
N TYR A 137 3.93 3.56 6.39
CA TYR A 137 3.30 4.79 5.96
C TYR A 137 1.80 4.58 5.88
N ILE A 138 1.00 5.62 6.17
CA ILE A 138 -0.45 5.58 6.02
C ILE A 138 -0.95 6.67 5.09
N LYS A 139 -1.78 6.27 4.13
CA LYS A 139 -2.66 7.19 3.41
C LYS A 139 -4.09 6.98 3.89
N SER A 140 -4.75 8.01 4.36
CA SER A 140 -6.12 7.93 4.87
C SER A 140 -6.82 9.27 4.79
N ASP A 141 -8.11 9.24 4.47
CA ASP A 141 -8.98 10.41 4.49
C ASP A 141 -9.57 10.67 5.91
N LEU A 142 -9.35 9.75 6.85
CA LEU A 142 -9.89 9.81 8.22
C LEU A 142 -8.96 10.52 9.20
N ILE A 143 -7.67 10.51 8.91
CA ILE A 143 -6.63 11.04 9.81
C ILE A 143 -6.45 12.52 9.51
N LYS A 144 -6.68 13.34 10.54
CA LYS A 144 -6.44 14.79 10.47
C LYS A 144 -5.09 15.08 11.10
N MET A 145 -4.11 15.47 10.28
CA MET A 145 -2.76 15.83 10.71
C MET A 145 -2.68 17.34 11.02
N GLU A 146 -2.19 17.69 12.21
CA GLU A 146 -1.89 19.07 12.60
C GLU A 146 -0.37 19.33 12.68
N ARG A 147 0.47 18.29 12.58
CA ARG A 147 1.93 18.40 12.55
C ARG A 147 2.43 19.13 11.31
N THR A 148 3.14 20.24 11.54
CA THR A 148 3.73 21.06 10.48
C THR A 148 5.10 20.57 10.03
N ASP A 149 5.77 19.79 10.88
CA ASP A 149 7.11 19.26 10.63
C ASP A 149 7.10 17.91 9.88
N LEU A 150 5.96 17.22 9.85
CA LEU A 150 5.75 16.01 9.05
C LEU A 150 5.06 16.35 7.73
N LYS A 151 5.73 16.03 6.61
CA LYS A 151 5.14 16.14 5.27
C LYS A 151 4.60 14.79 4.82
N GLU A 152 3.41 14.80 4.21
CA GLU A 152 2.87 13.64 3.53
C GLU A 152 3.77 13.25 2.36
N THR A 153 4.10 11.96 2.24
CA THR A 153 4.85 11.41 1.11
C THR A 153 3.90 10.83 0.06
N LYS A 154 4.42 10.30 -1.05
CA LYS A 154 3.62 9.54 -2.02
C LYS A 154 2.85 8.35 -1.41
N ASN A 155 3.37 7.77 -0.32
CA ASN A 155 2.77 6.63 0.40
C ASN A 155 1.95 7.10 1.62
N GLY A 156 1.79 8.42 1.80
CA GLY A 156 1.13 9.03 2.95
C GLY A 156 2.10 9.45 4.06
N TYR A 157 1.57 9.60 5.29
CA TYR A 157 2.33 10.02 6.47
C TYR A 157 3.13 8.85 7.05
N PRO A 158 4.35 9.09 7.60
CA PRO A 158 5.04 8.05 8.35
C PRO A 158 4.24 7.68 9.60
N ILE A 159 4.10 6.39 9.86
CA ILE A 159 3.47 5.85 11.06
C ILE A 159 4.42 4.94 11.81
N ARG A 160 4.16 4.78 13.10
CA ARG A 160 4.91 3.87 13.96
C ARG A 160 4.16 2.55 14.07
N TRP A 161 4.91 1.48 14.37
CA TRP A 161 4.37 0.16 14.65
C TRP A 161 4.80 -0.24 16.06
N ALA A 162 3.87 -0.84 16.79
CA ALA A 162 4.03 -1.37 18.12
C ALA A 162 3.48 -2.80 18.17
N LYS A 163 4.08 -3.66 18.98
CA LYS A 163 3.60 -5.03 19.13
C LYS A 163 2.28 -5.08 19.90
N SER A 164 2.12 -4.20 20.88
CA SER A 164 0.97 -4.12 21.76
C SER A 164 0.65 -2.67 22.16
N SER A 165 -0.48 -2.46 22.82
CA SER A 165 -0.89 -1.14 23.33
C SER A 165 0.09 -0.57 24.34
N ASP A 166 0.73 -1.44 25.12
CA ASP A 166 1.67 -1.06 26.18
C ASP A 166 2.95 -0.43 25.60
N ASP A 167 3.23 -0.67 24.32
CA ASP A 167 4.37 -0.10 23.59
C ASP A 167 4.03 1.22 22.88
N VAL A 168 2.78 1.71 23.00
CA VAL A 168 2.34 2.99 22.42
C VAL A 168 2.43 4.08 23.49
N PRO A 169 3.23 5.14 23.29
CA PRO A 169 3.36 6.21 24.26
C PRO A 169 2.11 7.10 24.29
N ASP A 170 1.75 7.57 25.48
CA ASP A 170 0.62 8.47 25.69
C ASP A 170 0.86 9.89 25.13
N SER A 171 2.12 10.26 24.95
CA SER A 171 2.55 11.59 24.49
C SER A 171 3.68 11.48 23.43
N PRO A 172 3.87 12.51 22.59
CA PRO A 172 4.97 12.52 21.65
C PRO A 172 6.30 12.51 22.41
N GLN A 173 7.27 11.77 21.86
CA GLN A 173 8.68 11.80 22.27
C GLN A 173 9.47 12.67 21.31
#